data_AF-A0A7I9V554-F1
#
_entry.id   AF-A0A7I9V554-F1
#
_cell.length_a   1.000
_cell.length_b   1.000
_cell.length_c   1.000
_cell.angle_alpha   90.00
_cell.angle_beta   90.00
_cell.angle_gamma   90.00
#
_symmetry.space_group_name_H-M   'P 1'
#
loop_
_entity.id
_entity.type
_entity.pdbx_description
1 polymer ?
#
loop_
_entity_poly.entity_id
_entity_poly.type
_entity_poly.pdbx_seq_one_letter_code
_entity_poly.pdbx_strand_id
1 'polypeptide(L)'
;MPHIDLYQIYGLDRRQPSETLAAQLTAQLNSTDPQDSLTRSRIDTARAILSDPQRRARYDAQLGDPAAPTLDEASLATIAGRPVPTGPRTGLAGVFAETKARILAAVVGVLALILVVAVTAVACSGSDGGSSTATDGAQKSSSQQRSSAQSSNGECELQPSTGAVLTRWRGSRPTNLIKIHKQVPLPAEIGDRLAAGPGDGLIYESTTYIRQYQDKTISVAIFDDDVTTMAFYRTDGTLVQTRKFAKDETLPPTFDLSEEPFTGYARVQADGVTLPSEAAGKEPQQQYALTVRPDAFDRDVVWVLLRGGKDLYIGTVYRKLTDGDC
;
A
#
# COMPACT_ATOMS: atom_id res chain seq x y z
N MET A 1 1.82 0.10 -34.49
CA MET A 1 1.62 -1.04 -33.57
C MET A 1 0.12 -1.22 -33.36
N PRO A 2 -0.40 -2.44 -33.21
CA PRO A 2 -1.81 -2.62 -32.84
C PRO A 2 -2.08 -1.99 -31.47
N HIS A 3 -3.30 -1.46 -31.27
CA HIS A 3 -3.74 -0.96 -29.97
C HIS A 3 -3.60 -2.05 -28.90
N ILE A 4 -3.25 -1.67 -27.67
CA ILE A 4 -3.32 -2.58 -26.53
C ILE A 4 -4.79 -2.75 -26.16
N ASP A 5 -5.34 -3.92 -26.49
CA ASP A 5 -6.70 -4.34 -26.13
C ASP A 5 -6.70 -5.07 -24.78
N LEU A 6 -7.14 -4.37 -23.73
CA LEU A 6 -7.24 -4.89 -22.35
C LEU A 6 -8.29 -5.99 -22.24
N TYR A 7 -9.36 -5.95 -23.04
CA TYR A 7 -10.37 -7.01 -23.02
C TYR A 7 -9.78 -8.30 -23.58
N GLN A 8 -9.07 -8.20 -24.71
CA GLN A 8 -8.42 -9.35 -25.32
C GLN A 8 -7.29 -9.92 -24.44
N ILE A 9 -6.46 -9.06 -23.85
CA ILE A 9 -5.32 -9.48 -23.02
C ILE A 9 -5.76 -10.23 -21.77
N TYR A 10 -6.84 -9.78 -21.12
CA TYR A 10 -7.32 -10.35 -19.86
C TYR A 10 -8.50 -11.31 -20.04
N GLY A 11 -8.88 -11.62 -21.28
CA GLY A 11 -10.00 -12.54 -21.58
C GLY A 11 -11.35 -12.03 -21.06
N LEU A 12 -11.55 -10.71 -21.06
CA LEU A 12 -12.74 -10.06 -20.53
C LEU A 12 -13.78 -9.84 -21.62
N ASP A 13 -15.07 -9.93 -21.26
CA ASP A 13 -16.16 -9.56 -22.16
C ASP A 13 -16.48 -8.05 -22.06
N ARG A 14 -16.22 -7.32 -23.14
CA ARG A 14 -16.47 -5.87 -23.27
C ARG A 14 -17.93 -5.47 -23.01
N ARG A 15 -18.90 -6.39 -23.05
CA ARG A 15 -20.31 -6.09 -22.76
C ARG A 15 -20.63 -6.07 -21.26
N GLN A 16 -19.74 -6.57 -20.41
CA GLN A 16 -19.96 -6.63 -18.96
C GLN A 16 -19.90 -5.24 -18.33
N PRO A 17 -20.63 -4.99 -17.22
CA PRO A 17 -20.52 -3.73 -16.49
C PRO A 17 -19.16 -3.60 -15.80
N SER A 18 -18.75 -2.36 -15.49
CA SER A 18 -17.40 -2.06 -14.97
C SER A 18 -17.10 -2.76 -13.64
N GLU A 19 -18.12 -2.95 -12.81
CA GLU A 19 -18.04 -3.66 -11.54
C GLU A 19 -17.67 -5.13 -11.75
N THR A 20 -18.29 -5.78 -12.75
CA THR A 20 -18.00 -7.18 -13.10
C THR A 20 -16.59 -7.33 -13.67
N LEU A 21 -16.16 -6.40 -14.53
CA LEU A 21 -14.79 -6.38 -15.05
C LEU A 21 -13.75 -6.17 -13.93
N ALA A 22 -14.04 -5.28 -12.98
CA ALA A 22 -13.19 -5.04 -11.82
C ALA A 22 -13.06 -6.28 -10.94
N ALA A 23 -14.16 -7.02 -10.72
CA ALA A 23 -14.15 -8.27 -9.95
C ALA A 23 -13.30 -9.35 -10.64
N GLN A 24 -13.45 -9.53 -11.96
CA GLN A 24 -12.67 -10.50 -12.74
C GLN A 24 -11.18 -10.18 -12.70
N LEU A 25 -10.81 -8.92 -12.91
CA LEU A 25 -9.41 -8.49 -12.82
C LEU A 25 -8.84 -8.59 -11.40
N THR A 26 -9.67 -8.40 -10.36
CA THR A 26 -9.25 -8.61 -8.96
C THR A 26 -8.99 -10.09 -8.68
N ALA A 27 -9.83 -10.99 -9.17
CA ALA A 27 -9.60 -12.42 -9.07
C ALA A 27 -8.30 -12.83 -9.78
N GLN A 28 -8.05 -12.29 -10.98
CA GLN A 28 -6.83 -12.54 -11.72
C GLN A 28 -5.58 -12.01 -11.00
N LEU A 29 -5.65 -10.80 -10.42
CA LEU A 29 -4.59 -10.25 -9.58
C LEU A 29 -4.28 -11.15 -8.38
N ASN A 30 -5.31 -11.69 -7.73
CA ASN A 30 -5.14 -12.58 -6.57
C ASN A 30 -4.56 -13.95 -6.95
N SER A 31 -4.80 -14.40 -8.19
CA SER A 31 -4.19 -15.62 -8.73
C SER A 31 -2.78 -15.44 -9.29
N THR A 32 -2.32 -14.19 -9.47
CA THR A 32 -0.99 -13.87 -10.00
C THR A 32 0.05 -13.98 -8.90
N ASP A 33 1.19 -14.64 -9.19
CA ASP A 33 2.32 -14.77 -8.28
C ASP A 33 2.65 -13.41 -7.63
N PRO A 34 2.64 -13.29 -6.29
CA PRO A 34 3.02 -12.07 -5.58
C PRO A 34 4.38 -11.49 -5.99
N GLN A 35 5.32 -12.33 -6.46
CA GLN A 35 6.64 -11.91 -6.89
C GLN A 35 6.68 -11.38 -8.34
N ASP A 36 5.64 -11.64 -9.15
CA ASP A 36 5.52 -11.09 -10.50
C ASP A 36 4.97 -9.66 -10.47
N SER A 37 5.82 -8.75 -9.98
CA SER A 37 5.51 -7.32 -9.83
C SER A 37 5.08 -6.64 -11.14
N LEU A 38 5.62 -7.10 -12.28
CA LEU A 38 5.31 -6.54 -13.59
C LEU A 38 3.90 -6.92 -14.03
N THR A 39 3.53 -8.20 -13.96
CA THR A 39 2.19 -8.66 -14.33
C THR A 39 1.13 -8.09 -13.39
N ARG A 40 1.41 -8.01 -12.09
CA ARG A 40 0.51 -7.40 -11.09
C ARG A 40 0.26 -5.91 -11.38
N SER A 41 1.33 -5.13 -11.63
CA SER A 41 1.22 -3.70 -11.98
C SER A 41 0.39 -3.45 -13.26
N ARG A 42 0.51 -4.35 -14.24
CA ARG A 42 -0.28 -4.31 -15.48
C ARG A 42 -1.75 -4.58 -15.22
N ILE A 43 -2.07 -5.62 -14.44
CA ILE A 43 -3.46 -5.91 -14.03
C ILE A 43 -4.05 -4.73 -13.25
N ASP A 44 -3.28 -4.10 -12.36
CA ASP A 44 -3.75 -2.92 -11.63
C ASP A 44 -3.99 -1.70 -12.53
N THR A 45 -3.23 -1.56 -13.61
CA THR A 45 -3.49 -0.52 -14.63
C THR A 45 -4.79 -0.80 -15.36
N ALA A 46 -5.02 -2.06 -15.77
CA ALA A 46 -6.27 -2.47 -16.40
C ALA A 46 -7.47 -2.27 -15.47
N ARG A 47 -7.33 -2.59 -14.17
CA ARG A 47 -8.35 -2.33 -13.14
C ARG A 47 -8.67 -0.84 -13.07
N ALA A 48 -7.66 0.01 -12.94
CA ALA A 48 -7.83 1.46 -12.82
C ALA A 48 -8.51 2.12 -14.04
N ILE A 49 -8.51 1.47 -15.21
CA ILE A 49 -9.19 1.93 -16.41
C ILE A 49 -10.59 1.33 -16.51
N LEU A 50 -10.72 0.00 -16.40
CA LEU A 50 -11.97 -0.71 -16.68
C LEU A 50 -12.97 -0.68 -15.52
N SER A 51 -12.51 -0.48 -14.28
CA SER A 51 -13.38 -0.37 -13.10
C SER A 51 -14.11 0.97 -13.00
N ASP A 52 -13.61 2.01 -13.66
CA ASP A 52 -14.21 3.35 -13.66
C ASP A 52 -15.00 3.57 -14.97
N PRO A 53 -16.31 3.81 -14.92
CA PRO A 53 -17.12 3.97 -16.13
C PRO A 53 -16.67 5.10 -17.06
N GLN A 54 -16.16 6.21 -16.52
CA GLN A 54 -15.73 7.36 -17.33
C GLN A 54 -14.40 7.09 -18.02
N ARG A 55 -13.44 6.47 -17.33
CA ARG A 55 -12.14 6.08 -17.90
C ARG A 55 -12.30 4.97 -18.91
N ARG A 56 -13.15 3.99 -18.62
CA ARG A 56 -13.53 2.93 -19.56
C ARG A 56 -14.17 3.51 -20.82
N ALA A 57 -15.09 4.47 -20.70
CA ALA A 57 -15.70 5.11 -21.88
C ALA A 57 -14.66 5.81 -22.77
N ARG A 58 -13.66 6.48 -22.18
CA ARG A 58 -12.55 7.09 -22.94
C ARG A 58 -11.66 6.06 -23.62
N TYR A 59 -11.32 4.99 -22.90
CA TYR A 59 -10.57 3.86 -23.45
C TYR A 59 -11.30 3.20 -24.63
N ASP A 60 -12.59 2.91 -24.44
CA ASP A 60 -13.45 2.28 -25.43
C ASP A 60 -13.65 3.12 -26.69
N ALA A 61 -13.72 4.45 -26.55
CA ALA A 61 -13.78 5.39 -27.66
C ALA A 61 -12.48 5.39 -28.48
N GLN A 62 -11.32 5.40 -27.81
CA GLN A 62 -10.01 5.34 -28.49
C GLN A 62 -9.73 3.98 -29.11
N LEU A 63 -10.19 2.89 -28.50
CA LEU A 63 -10.02 1.54 -29.05
C LEU A 63 -10.89 1.31 -30.30
N GLY A 64 -12.03 1.98 -30.39
CA GLY A 64 -12.96 1.88 -31.52
C GLY A 64 -12.70 2.84 -32.67
N ASP A 65 -11.82 3.83 -32.50
CA ASP A 65 -11.51 4.84 -33.50
C ASP A 65 -10.23 4.49 -34.28
N PRO A 66 -10.32 4.13 -35.57
CA PRO A 66 -9.16 3.80 -36.39
C PRO A 66 -8.19 4.98 -36.62
N ALA A 67 -8.64 6.23 -36.40
CA ALA A 67 -7.85 7.44 -36.56
C ALA A 67 -7.24 7.94 -35.23
N ALA A 68 -7.58 7.31 -34.10
CA ALA A 68 -7.04 7.70 -32.80
C ALA A 68 -5.54 7.38 -32.68
N PRO A 69 -4.79 8.13 -31.85
CA PRO A 69 -3.43 7.74 -31.47
C PRO A 69 -3.38 6.30 -30.94
N THR A 70 -2.30 5.58 -31.24
CA THR A 70 -2.14 4.19 -30.79
C THR A 70 -2.23 4.11 -29.26
N LEU A 71 -3.08 3.20 -28.77
CA LEU A 71 -3.20 2.90 -27.33
C LEU A 71 -1.98 2.09 -26.88
N ASP A 72 -0.90 2.79 -26.56
CA ASP A 72 0.33 2.26 -25.98
C ASP A 72 0.34 2.38 -24.44
N GLU A 73 1.43 1.94 -23.80
CA GLU A 73 1.59 1.96 -22.33
C GLU A 73 1.43 3.35 -21.73
N ALA A 74 1.99 4.36 -22.41
CA ALA A 74 1.91 5.75 -21.99
C ALA A 74 0.47 6.27 -22.05
N SER A 75 -0.25 5.90 -23.10
CA SER A 75 -1.66 6.25 -23.30
C SER A 75 -2.54 5.60 -22.23
N LEU A 76 -2.32 4.30 -21.94
CA LEU A 76 -3.04 3.61 -20.87
C LEU A 76 -2.77 4.21 -19.49
N ALA A 77 -1.51 4.53 -19.17
CA ALA A 77 -1.17 5.19 -17.90
C ALA A 77 -1.89 6.54 -17.76
N THR A 78 -1.95 7.32 -18.84
CA THR A 78 -2.66 8.60 -18.89
C THR A 78 -4.16 8.41 -18.62
N ILE A 79 -4.80 7.43 -19.26
CA ILE A 79 -6.23 7.12 -19.04
C ILE A 79 -6.48 6.63 -17.61
N ALA A 80 -5.55 5.86 -17.04
CA ALA A 80 -5.59 5.40 -15.66
C ALA A 80 -5.38 6.53 -14.63
N GLY A 81 -5.10 7.76 -15.06
CA GLY A 81 -4.75 8.89 -14.19
C GLY A 81 -3.42 8.68 -13.46
N ARG A 82 -2.50 7.93 -14.07
CA ARG A 82 -1.16 7.62 -13.55
C ARG A 82 -0.10 8.40 -14.34
N PRO A 83 1.04 8.74 -13.72
CA PRO A 83 2.17 9.30 -14.46
C PRO A 83 2.64 8.31 -15.53
N VAL A 84 2.93 8.83 -16.73
CA VAL A 84 3.43 8.06 -17.87
C VAL A 84 4.74 7.35 -17.47
N PRO A 85 4.88 6.02 -17.69
CA PRO A 85 6.12 5.32 -17.41
C PRO A 85 7.24 5.89 -18.28
N THR A 86 8.26 6.50 -17.66
CA THR A 86 9.45 7.05 -18.33
C THR A 86 10.62 6.07 -18.37
N GLY A 87 10.38 4.77 -18.15
CA GLY A 87 11.40 3.72 -18.24
C GLY A 87 11.75 3.33 -19.70
N PRO A 88 12.92 2.70 -19.93
CA PRO A 88 13.32 2.23 -21.25
C PRO A 88 12.28 1.28 -21.83
N ARG A 89 11.90 1.53 -23.10
CA ARG A 89 10.82 0.85 -23.81
C ARG A 89 11.17 -0.61 -24.13
N THR A 90 10.97 -1.51 -23.17
CA THR A 90 10.62 -2.90 -23.48
C THR A 90 9.13 -2.96 -23.76
N GLY A 91 8.75 -2.59 -24.97
CA GLY A 91 7.35 -2.47 -25.37
C GLY A 91 6.60 -3.79 -25.18
N LEU A 92 5.42 -3.71 -24.55
CA LEU A 92 4.42 -4.78 -24.43
C LEU A 92 4.25 -5.56 -25.74
N ALA A 93 4.28 -4.90 -26.90
CA ALA A 93 4.16 -5.54 -28.20
C ALA A 93 5.27 -6.58 -28.52
N GLY A 94 6.49 -6.40 -27.99
CA GLY A 94 7.62 -7.30 -28.21
C GLY A 94 7.55 -8.57 -27.37
N VAL A 95 7.02 -8.49 -26.15
CA VAL A 95 6.90 -9.64 -25.23
C VAL A 95 5.61 -10.42 -25.49
N PHE A 96 4.55 -9.77 -25.97
CA PHE A 96 3.31 -10.44 -26.36
C PHE A 96 3.39 -11.22 -27.68
N ALA A 97 4.40 -10.95 -28.52
CA ALA A 97 4.73 -11.82 -29.64
C ALA A 97 5.32 -13.17 -29.17
N GLU A 98 5.95 -13.20 -27.99
CA GLU A 98 6.64 -14.38 -27.45
C GLU A 98 5.74 -15.23 -26.52
N THR A 99 4.67 -14.65 -25.96
CA THR A 99 3.70 -15.39 -25.11
C THR A 99 2.73 -16.29 -25.89
N LYS A 100 2.85 -16.36 -27.23
CA LYS A 100 2.10 -17.32 -28.05
C LYS A 100 2.60 -18.77 -27.91
N ALA A 101 3.77 -18.99 -27.29
CA ALA A 101 4.40 -20.32 -27.24
C ALA A 101 4.25 -21.09 -25.91
N ARG A 102 3.67 -20.51 -24.85
CA ARG A 102 3.57 -21.20 -23.54
C ARG A 102 2.18 -21.31 -22.92
N ILE A 103 1.13 -20.95 -23.66
CA ILE A 103 -0.27 -21.25 -23.28
C ILE A 103 -0.85 -22.26 -24.26
N LEU A 104 -0.19 -23.42 -24.36
CA LEU A 104 -0.73 -24.62 -25.02
C LEU A 104 -0.48 -25.89 -24.19
N ALA A 105 -0.03 -25.75 -22.94
CA ALA A 105 0.18 -26.87 -22.04
C ALA A 105 -0.11 -26.48 -20.58
N ALA A 106 -1.39 -26.30 -20.23
CA ALA A 106 -1.94 -26.54 -18.87
C ALA A 106 -3.42 -26.11 -18.69
N VAL A 107 -4.31 -26.27 -19.68
CA VAL A 107 -5.77 -26.09 -19.49
C VAL A 107 -6.57 -27.30 -20.01
N VAL A 108 -6.17 -28.51 -19.62
CA VAL A 108 -6.99 -29.73 -19.87
C VAL A 108 -7.21 -30.57 -18.60
N GLY A 109 -6.81 -30.10 -17.41
CA GLY A 109 -6.71 -30.99 -16.24
C GLY A 109 -7.83 -30.98 -15.18
N VAL A 110 -8.58 -29.89 -14.97
CA VAL A 110 -9.34 -29.74 -13.70
C VAL A 110 -10.79 -29.27 -13.85
N LEU A 111 -11.30 -29.11 -15.06
CA LEU A 111 -12.72 -28.76 -15.30
C LEU A 111 -13.60 -29.99 -15.57
N ALA A 112 -13.28 -31.13 -14.95
CA ALA A 112 -14.02 -32.39 -15.10
C ALA A 112 -14.30 -33.15 -13.79
N LEU A 113 -14.14 -32.53 -12.61
CA LEU A 113 -14.36 -33.21 -11.31
C LEU A 113 -15.33 -32.48 -10.36
N ILE A 114 -16.16 -31.57 -10.89
CA ILE A 114 -17.32 -31.02 -10.16
C ILE A 114 -18.53 -31.02 -11.08
N LEU A 115 -18.90 -32.21 -11.55
CA LEU A 115 -20.23 -32.46 -12.08
C LEU A 115 -20.48 -33.95 -11.94
N VAL A 116 -21.57 -34.28 -11.21
CA VAL A 116 -22.12 -35.59 -10.87
C VAL A 116 -21.94 -35.99 -9.39
N VAL A 117 -23.08 -36.36 -8.80
CA VAL A 117 -23.39 -36.80 -7.41
C VAL A 117 -23.69 -35.64 -6.44
N ALA A 118 -24.91 -35.39 -5.95
CA ALA A 118 -26.20 -36.04 -6.12
C ALA A 118 -27.33 -35.07 -5.75
N VAL A 119 -28.43 -35.17 -6.48
CA VAL A 119 -29.76 -34.68 -6.11
C VAL A 119 -30.45 -35.75 -5.27
N THR A 120 -30.90 -35.40 -4.06
CA THR A 120 -32.12 -35.93 -3.38
C THR A 120 -32.46 -34.96 -2.23
N ALA A 121 -33.51 -34.15 -2.38
CA ALA A 121 -34.83 -34.28 -1.70
C ALA A 121 -34.75 -33.91 -0.19
N VAL A 122 -35.58 -33.06 0.44
CA VAL A 122 -37.04 -32.83 0.39
C VAL A 122 -37.39 -31.48 1.07
N ALA A 123 -38.33 -30.76 0.44
CA ALA A 123 -39.44 -29.93 0.92
C ALA A 123 -39.59 -29.40 2.38
N CYS A 124 -40.00 -28.12 2.42
CA CYS A 124 -41.13 -27.50 3.14
C CYS A 124 -41.26 -27.55 4.67
N SER A 125 -41.24 -26.37 5.30
CA SER A 125 -42.28 -25.75 6.16
C SER A 125 -41.63 -24.60 6.95
N GLY A 126 -42.25 -23.48 7.31
CA GLY A 126 -43.61 -22.99 7.17
C GLY A 126 -43.66 -21.55 7.70
N SER A 127 -44.65 -20.82 7.19
CA SER A 127 -45.28 -19.57 7.65
C SER A 127 -45.08 -19.16 9.12
N ASP A 128 -44.90 -17.85 9.37
CA ASP A 128 -45.82 -16.94 10.11
C ASP A 128 -45.14 -15.55 10.17
N GLY A 129 -45.74 -14.37 10.00
CA GLY A 129 -47.14 -13.93 9.93
C GLY A 129 -47.28 -12.57 10.61
N GLY A 130 -47.37 -11.47 9.82
CA GLY A 130 -47.89 -10.14 10.21
C GLY A 130 -46.85 -9.08 10.61
N SER A 131 -47.07 -7.77 10.43
CA SER A 131 -48.03 -6.94 9.69
C SER A 131 -47.57 -5.48 9.85
N SER A 132 -47.55 -4.73 8.74
CA SER A 132 -47.78 -3.27 8.60
C SER A 132 -46.98 -2.25 9.43
N THR A 133 -46.22 -1.38 8.77
CA THR A 133 -46.68 -0.03 8.34
C THR A 133 -45.56 0.72 7.63
N ALA A 134 -45.93 1.39 6.53
CA ALA A 134 -45.10 2.35 5.82
C ALA A 134 -45.33 3.76 6.41
N THR A 135 -44.27 4.56 6.56
CA THR A 135 -44.24 5.95 6.09
C THR A 135 -42.83 6.55 6.14
N ASP A 136 -42.62 7.48 5.22
CA ASP A 136 -41.39 8.11 4.76
C ASP A 136 -40.63 8.98 5.77
N GLY A 137 -39.34 9.14 5.46
CA GLY A 137 -38.70 10.46 5.51
C GLY A 137 -37.85 10.77 6.73
N ALA A 138 -36.54 10.55 6.64
CA ALA A 138 -35.52 11.58 6.88
C ALA A 138 -34.11 10.98 6.82
N GLN A 139 -33.32 11.43 5.85
CA GLN A 139 -31.87 11.40 5.92
C GLN A 139 -31.39 12.02 7.24
N LYS A 140 -30.66 11.24 8.04
CA LYS A 140 -29.57 11.72 8.89
C LYS A 140 -28.68 10.58 9.36
N SER A 141 -27.41 10.66 8.92
CA SER A 141 -26.19 10.17 9.59
C SER A 141 -26.27 8.82 10.29
N SER A 142 -25.95 7.74 9.58
CA SER A 142 -25.49 6.51 10.23
C SER A 142 -24.01 6.65 10.55
N SER A 143 -23.72 7.11 11.76
CA SER A 143 -22.54 6.69 12.51
C SER A 143 -22.49 5.17 12.50
N GLN A 144 -21.63 4.58 11.66
CA GLN A 144 -21.33 3.16 11.75
C GLN A 144 -20.54 2.94 13.04
N GLN A 145 -21.27 2.55 14.08
CA GLN A 145 -20.78 1.77 15.20
C GLN A 145 -19.94 0.62 14.63
N ARG A 146 -18.62 0.77 14.68
CA ARG A 146 -17.71 -0.37 14.66
C ARG A 146 -18.01 -1.16 15.92
N SER A 147 -18.56 -2.36 15.73
CA SER A 147 -18.76 -3.36 16.76
C SER A 147 -17.44 -3.57 17.49
N SER A 148 -17.35 -3.05 18.70
CA SER A 148 -16.29 -3.38 19.65
C SER A 148 -16.50 -4.81 20.10
N ALA A 149 -15.97 -5.77 19.34
CA ALA A 149 -15.76 -7.11 19.85
C ALA A 149 -14.58 -7.06 20.82
N GLN A 150 -14.88 -6.87 22.10
CA GLN A 150 -13.93 -7.13 23.19
C GLN A 150 -13.61 -8.63 23.17
N SER A 151 -12.53 -9.01 22.49
CA SER A 151 -11.87 -10.30 22.70
C SER A 151 -10.72 -10.08 23.68
N SER A 152 -10.93 -10.46 24.94
CA SER A 152 -9.97 -10.34 26.04
C SER A 152 -8.85 -11.38 26.00
N ASN A 153 -8.55 -11.96 24.83
CA ASN A 153 -7.67 -13.13 24.71
C ASN A 153 -6.42 -12.85 23.88
N GLY A 154 -5.61 -11.84 24.22
CA GLY A 154 -4.26 -11.69 23.65
C GLY A 154 -4.18 -11.52 22.11
N GLU A 155 -5.31 -11.38 21.44
CA GLU A 155 -5.40 -11.16 19.99
C GLU A 155 -4.95 -9.75 19.64
N CYS A 156 -4.28 -9.62 18.50
CA CYS A 156 -3.76 -8.36 18.02
C CYS A 156 -4.89 -7.56 17.37
N GLU A 157 -5.34 -6.51 18.05
CA GLU A 157 -6.40 -5.64 17.55
C GLU A 157 -5.78 -4.52 16.73
N LEU A 158 -6.12 -4.43 15.43
CA LEU A 158 -5.66 -3.34 14.57
C LEU A 158 -6.10 -1.99 15.14
N GLN A 159 -5.15 -1.04 15.22
CA GLN A 159 -5.40 0.31 15.70
C GLN A 159 -5.03 1.33 14.64
N PRO A 160 -5.72 2.49 14.61
CA PRO A 160 -5.33 3.57 13.73
C PRO A 160 -3.97 4.12 14.15
N SER A 161 -3.10 4.41 13.19
CA SER A 161 -1.74 4.92 13.34
C SER A 161 -1.68 6.39 13.77
N THR A 162 -2.62 6.88 14.56
CA THR A 162 -2.63 8.29 15.04
C THR A 162 -1.76 8.49 16.27
N GLY A 163 -1.29 9.71 16.51
CA GLY A 163 -0.36 10.10 17.56
C GLY A 163 -0.85 9.78 18.97
N ALA A 164 -2.16 9.82 19.23
CA ALA A 164 -2.72 9.41 20.52
C ALA A 164 -2.60 7.89 20.78
N VAL A 165 -2.62 7.08 19.72
CA VAL A 165 -2.46 5.62 19.79
C VAL A 165 -0.97 5.26 19.85
N LEU A 166 -0.14 6.03 19.16
CA LEU A 166 1.31 5.86 19.16
C LEU A 166 1.92 6.31 20.50
N THR A 167 2.01 5.37 21.43
CA THR A 167 2.52 5.63 22.78
C THR A 167 4.01 5.35 22.88
N ARG A 168 4.76 6.36 23.34
CA ARG A 168 6.19 6.22 23.64
C ARG A 168 6.36 5.33 24.88
N TRP A 169 7.43 4.55 24.91
CA TRP A 169 7.84 3.82 26.10
C TRP A 169 8.35 4.80 27.15
N ARG A 170 7.54 5.09 28.18
CA ARG A 170 7.86 6.01 29.28
C ARG A 170 7.74 5.30 30.62
N GLY A 171 8.82 4.65 31.05
CA GLY A 171 8.90 3.91 32.33
C GLY A 171 8.09 2.61 32.40
N SER A 172 7.04 2.47 31.59
CA SER A 172 6.25 1.25 31.43
C SER A 172 6.06 0.89 29.96
N ARG A 173 5.76 -0.38 29.72
CA ARG A 173 5.55 -0.96 28.39
C ARG A 173 4.26 -0.42 27.76
N PRO A 174 4.32 0.13 26.52
CA PRO A 174 3.14 0.51 25.75
C PRO A 174 2.20 -0.67 25.47
N THR A 175 0.89 -0.43 25.56
CA THR A 175 -0.14 -1.39 25.11
C THR A 175 -0.19 -1.53 23.60
N ASN A 176 0.22 -0.50 22.88
CA ASN A 176 0.24 -0.49 21.43
C ASN A 176 1.64 -0.88 20.93
N LEU A 177 1.65 -1.66 19.85
CA LEU A 177 2.79 -2.26 19.21
C LEU A 177 2.82 -1.79 17.76
N ILE A 178 3.99 -1.38 17.27
CA ILE A 178 4.22 -1.18 15.85
C ILE A 178 4.76 -2.49 15.28
N LYS A 179 3.98 -3.15 14.42
CA LYS A 179 4.43 -4.32 13.68
C LYS A 179 4.99 -3.87 12.34
N ILE A 180 6.32 -3.94 12.18
CA ILE A 180 7.01 -3.59 10.95
C ILE A 180 7.00 -4.79 10.02
N HIS A 181 6.42 -4.62 8.84
CA HIS A 181 6.26 -5.68 7.84
C HIS A 181 6.99 -5.37 6.53
N LYS A 182 7.63 -4.21 6.42
CA LYS A 182 8.42 -3.85 5.23
C LYS A 182 9.61 -2.99 5.59
N GLN A 183 10.74 -3.33 4.96
CA GLN A 183 12.01 -2.61 5.04
C GLN A 183 12.36 -2.10 3.64
N VAL A 184 12.80 -0.85 3.56
CA VAL A 184 13.14 -0.15 2.32
C VAL A 184 14.55 0.42 2.47
N PRO A 185 15.51 0.00 1.64
CA PRO A 185 16.86 0.54 1.69
C PRO A 185 16.89 2.05 1.48
N LEU A 186 17.60 2.76 2.36
CA LEU A 186 17.94 4.16 2.14
C LEU A 186 19.10 4.28 1.15
N PRO A 187 19.18 5.36 0.35
CA PRO A 187 20.41 5.69 -0.36
C PRO A 187 21.60 5.70 0.59
N ALA A 188 22.76 5.21 0.14
CA ALA A 188 23.94 5.01 0.99
C ALA A 188 24.31 6.27 1.79
N GLU A 189 24.27 7.45 1.18
CA GLU A 189 24.54 8.73 1.85
C GLU A 189 23.64 9.00 3.07
N ILE A 190 22.37 8.59 2.98
CA ILE A 190 21.42 8.73 4.10
C ILE A 190 21.58 7.57 5.08
N GLY A 191 21.61 6.34 4.57
CA GLY A 191 21.67 5.13 5.39
C GLY A 191 22.94 5.05 6.23
N ASP A 192 24.10 5.36 5.65
CA ASP A 192 25.38 5.31 6.36
C ASP A 192 25.46 6.38 7.46
N ARG A 193 24.92 7.58 7.20
CA ARG A 193 24.85 8.66 8.20
C ARG A 193 23.89 8.30 9.34
N LEU A 194 22.76 7.66 9.02
CA LEU A 194 21.81 7.16 10.01
C LEU A 194 22.42 6.07 10.89
N ALA A 195 23.16 5.14 10.28
CA ALA A 195 23.79 4.02 10.96
C ALA A 195 24.99 4.42 11.82
N ALA A 196 25.77 5.43 11.39
CA ALA A 196 26.90 5.94 12.16
C ALA A 196 26.50 6.44 13.56
N GLY A 197 25.22 6.78 13.75
CA GLY A 197 24.70 7.25 15.02
C GLY A 197 25.34 8.58 15.46
N PRO A 198 25.09 9.03 16.69
CA PRO A 198 25.67 10.26 17.20
C PRO A 198 27.16 10.05 17.55
N GLY A 199 28.04 10.14 16.57
CA GLY A 199 29.48 10.39 16.78
C GLY A 199 29.75 11.89 16.86
N ASP A 200 30.38 12.34 17.95
CA ASP A 200 30.90 13.70 18.22
C ASP A 200 29.98 14.92 18.04
N GLY A 201 28.67 14.75 17.88
CA GLY A 201 27.78 15.91 17.89
C GLY A 201 26.41 15.65 17.30
N LEU A 202 25.45 15.41 18.19
CA LEU A 202 24.05 15.81 18.05
C LEU A 202 23.30 15.31 16.78
N ILE A 203 22.91 14.03 16.77
CA ILE A 203 21.61 13.68 16.17
C ILE A 203 20.53 13.94 17.24
N TYR A 204 20.39 15.19 17.69
CA TYR A 204 19.30 15.61 18.57
C TYR A 204 18.20 16.24 17.73
N GLU A 205 17.02 15.64 17.79
CA GLU A 205 15.67 16.15 17.42
C GLU A 205 15.47 16.85 16.08
N SER A 206 16.51 17.17 15.29
CA SER A 206 16.48 18.17 14.21
C SER A 206 17.17 17.76 12.90
N THR A 207 17.96 16.69 12.89
CA THR A 207 18.85 16.39 11.74
C THR A 207 18.37 15.24 10.85
N THR A 208 17.43 14.42 11.29
CA THR A 208 16.80 13.40 10.43
C THR A 208 15.30 13.37 10.64
N TYR A 209 14.54 13.63 9.56
CA TYR A 209 13.08 13.60 9.61
C TYR A 209 12.49 12.78 8.47
N ILE A 210 11.47 12.00 8.83
CA ILE A 210 10.43 11.62 7.88
C ILE A 210 9.51 12.84 7.70
N ARG A 211 9.22 13.23 6.46
CA ARG A 211 8.21 14.24 6.10
C ARG A 211 7.25 13.68 5.07
N GLN A 212 6.04 14.23 5.02
CA GLN A 212 5.03 13.84 4.04
C GLN A 212 4.56 15.06 3.24
N TYR A 213 4.26 14.84 1.96
CA TYR A 213 3.95 15.87 0.98
C TYR A 213 2.52 15.75 0.46
N GLN A 214 2.01 16.82 -0.14
CA GLN A 214 0.66 16.88 -0.72
C GLN A 214 0.41 15.77 -1.77
N ASP A 215 1.44 15.38 -2.51
CA ASP A 215 1.40 14.31 -3.51
C ASP A 215 1.50 12.91 -2.89
N LYS A 216 1.40 12.81 -1.57
CA LYS A 216 1.49 11.60 -0.74
C LYS A 216 2.88 10.97 -0.69
N THR A 217 3.89 11.60 -1.28
CA THR A 217 5.26 11.11 -1.13
C THR A 217 5.75 11.31 0.30
N ILE A 218 6.70 10.46 0.69
CA ILE A 218 7.36 10.47 1.98
C ILE A 218 8.82 10.77 1.73
N SER A 219 9.40 11.76 2.41
CA SER A 219 10.85 11.94 2.35
C SER A 219 11.52 11.49 3.62
N VAL A 220 12.71 10.92 3.50
CA VAL A 220 13.72 10.89 4.56
C VAL A 220 14.75 11.97 4.25
N ALA A 221 14.91 12.93 5.15
CA ALA A 221 15.83 14.05 5.00
C ALA A 221 16.95 13.98 6.03
N ILE A 222 18.17 14.27 5.59
CA ILE A 222 19.31 14.59 6.46
C ILE A 222 19.67 16.05 6.25
N PHE A 223 19.78 16.78 7.35
CA PHE A 223 20.14 18.20 7.37
C PHE A 223 21.60 18.33 7.80
N ASP A 224 22.44 18.75 6.87
CA ASP A 224 23.79 19.25 7.15
C ASP A 224 23.79 20.79 7.06
N ASP A 225 24.85 21.43 7.55
CA ASP A 225 24.90 22.89 7.71
C ASP A 225 24.70 23.66 6.38
N ASP A 226 25.12 23.08 5.26
CA ASP A 226 25.12 23.71 3.94
C ASP A 226 24.24 22.99 2.91
N VAL A 227 23.89 21.73 3.16
CA VAL A 227 23.16 20.87 2.22
C VAL A 227 22.13 20.03 2.97
N THR A 228 20.91 20.00 2.46
CA THR A 228 19.89 19.03 2.89
C THR A 228 19.77 17.94 1.83
N THR A 229 20.04 16.69 2.21
CA THR A 229 19.87 15.53 1.32
C THR A 229 18.54 14.85 1.63
N MET A 230 17.68 14.71 0.61
CA MET A 230 16.34 14.13 0.76
C MET A 230 16.13 12.99 -0.21
N ALA A 231 15.72 11.83 0.30
CA ALA A 231 15.22 10.71 -0.49
C ALA A 231 13.69 10.67 -0.41
N PHE A 232 13.03 10.68 -1.55
CA PHE A 232 11.56 10.68 -1.67
C PHE A 232 11.08 9.30 -2.06
N TYR A 233 10.04 8.83 -1.40
CA TYR A 233 9.44 7.51 -1.54
C TYR A 233 7.96 7.66 -1.85
N ARG A 234 7.42 6.76 -2.66
CA ARG A 234 5.97 6.56 -2.75
C ARG A 234 5.46 5.89 -1.47
N THR A 235 4.15 5.90 -1.29
CA THR A 235 3.48 5.25 -0.15
C THR A 235 3.75 3.75 -0.07
N ASP A 236 4.08 3.11 -1.18
CA ASP A 236 4.49 1.71 -1.21
C ASP A 236 5.98 1.50 -0.83
N GLY A 237 6.73 2.55 -0.50
CA GLY A 237 8.16 2.47 -0.19
C GLY A 237 9.08 2.47 -1.41
N THR A 238 8.58 2.67 -2.63
CA THR A 238 9.43 2.79 -3.82
C THR A 238 10.15 4.14 -3.83
N LEU A 239 11.48 4.13 -3.93
CA LEU A 239 12.27 5.36 -4.10
C LEU A 239 11.92 6.05 -5.42
N VAL A 240 11.54 7.32 -5.34
CA VAL A 240 11.22 8.21 -6.46
C VAL A 240 12.45 8.99 -6.91
N GLN A 241 13.10 9.68 -5.97
CA GLN A 241 14.34 10.41 -6.24
C GLN A 241 15.15 10.60 -4.96
N THR A 242 16.44 10.90 -5.14
CA THR A 242 17.28 11.52 -4.12
C THR A 242 17.72 12.89 -4.63
N ARG A 243 17.53 13.94 -3.83
CA ARG A 243 17.91 15.31 -4.20
C ARG A 243 18.63 16.00 -3.05
N LYS A 244 19.66 16.76 -3.41
CA LYS A 244 20.36 17.68 -2.52
C LYS A 244 19.80 19.08 -2.73
N PHE A 245 19.55 19.77 -1.64
CA PHE A 245 19.10 21.16 -1.61
C PHE A 245 20.17 21.99 -0.92
N ALA A 246 20.55 23.12 -1.51
CA ALA A 246 21.44 24.06 -0.82
C ALA A 246 20.73 24.68 0.39
N LYS A 247 21.49 25.18 1.37
CA LYS A 247 20.98 25.79 2.61
C LYS A 247 19.90 26.86 2.40
N ASP A 248 20.04 27.66 1.35
CA ASP A 248 19.16 28.77 0.98
C ASP A 248 18.09 28.37 -0.06
N GLU A 249 18.12 27.13 -0.53
CA GLU A 249 17.16 26.61 -1.48
C GLU A 249 15.83 26.30 -0.79
N THR A 250 14.73 26.71 -1.42
CA THR A 250 13.39 26.45 -0.89
C THR A 250 13.06 24.96 -0.95
N LEU A 251 12.85 24.35 0.21
CA LEU A 251 12.40 22.96 0.31
C LEU A 251 10.95 22.81 -0.17
N PRO A 252 10.56 21.64 -0.70
CA PRO A 252 9.18 21.41 -1.10
C PRO A 252 8.22 21.56 0.10
N PRO A 253 7.03 22.13 -0.10
CA PRO A 253 6.07 22.33 0.99
C PRO A 253 5.53 20.98 1.48
N THR A 254 5.55 20.77 2.79
CA THR A 254 5.00 19.57 3.42
C THR A 254 3.47 19.64 3.50
N PHE A 255 2.82 18.48 3.62
CA PHE A 255 1.39 18.43 3.94
C PHE A 255 1.15 18.98 5.34
N ASP A 256 0.26 19.97 5.45
CA ASP A 256 0.01 20.78 6.65
C ASP A 256 -0.83 20.05 7.70
N LEU A 257 -1.65 19.08 7.29
CA LEU A 257 -2.45 18.24 8.20
C LEU A 257 -1.72 16.94 8.62
N SER A 258 -0.41 16.82 8.37
CA SER A 258 0.35 15.67 8.85
C SER A 258 0.51 15.71 10.37
N GLU A 259 0.26 14.59 11.03
CA GLU A 259 0.44 14.50 12.48
C GLU A 259 1.92 14.63 12.87
N GLU A 260 2.17 15.17 14.08
CA GLU A 260 3.52 15.38 14.58
C GLU A 260 4.22 14.02 14.81
N PRO A 261 5.40 13.79 14.23
CA PRO A 261 6.15 12.58 14.48
C PRO A 261 6.70 12.57 15.90
N PHE A 262 7.16 11.40 16.36
CA PHE A 262 7.91 11.33 17.61
C PHE A 262 9.23 10.58 17.52
N THR A 263 10.11 10.92 18.46
CA THR A 263 11.40 10.25 18.69
C THR A 263 11.41 9.60 20.08
N GLY A 264 12.09 8.46 20.18
CA GLY A 264 12.33 7.75 21.43
C GLY A 264 12.03 6.26 21.35
N TYR A 265 12.01 5.60 22.50
CA TYR A 265 11.67 4.19 22.58
C TYR A 265 10.19 3.95 22.26
N ALA A 266 9.92 2.99 21.39
CA ALA A 266 8.60 2.48 21.05
C ALA A 266 8.59 0.96 21.23
N ARG A 267 7.39 0.38 21.36
CA ARG A 267 7.22 -1.07 21.29
C ARG A 267 7.09 -1.47 19.83
N VAL A 268 8.04 -2.24 19.32
CA VAL A 268 8.18 -2.59 17.91
C VAL A 268 8.45 -4.08 17.77
N GLN A 269 7.77 -4.72 16.83
CA GLN A 269 7.95 -6.13 16.47
C GLN A 269 8.23 -6.23 14.97
N ALA A 270 9.15 -7.09 14.60
CA ALA A 270 9.45 -7.41 13.20
C ALA A 270 8.49 -8.48 12.66
N ASP A 271 8.16 -8.38 11.37
CA ASP A 271 7.47 -9.39 10.59
C ASP A 271 8.19 -9.57 9.25
N GLY A 272 9.03 -10.61 9.16
CA GLY A 272 9.83 -10.87 7.96
C GLY A 272 10.90 -9.81 7.64
N VAL A 273 11.19 -8.89 8.55
CA VAL A 273 12.21 -7.84 8.41
C VAL A 273 13.33 -7.98 9.44
N THR A 274 14.47 -7.36 9.17
CA THR A 274 15.59 -7.28 10.12
C THR A 274 15.59 -5.91 10.80
N LEU A 275 15.56 -5.89 12.13
CA LEU A 275 15.70 -4.66 12.92
C LEU A 275 17.18 -4.47 13.30
N PRO A 276 17.70 -3.23 13.30
CA PRO A 276 19.07 -2.96 13.71
C PRO A 276 19.25 -3.23 15.20
N SER A 277 20.34 -3.90 15.55
CA SER A 277 20.64 -4.29 16.94
C SER A 277 20.82 -3.08 17.87
N GLU A 278 21.31 -1.99 17.31
CA GLU A 278 21.57 -0.72 17.97
C GLU A 278 20.28 -0.01 18.38
N ALA A 279 19.14 -0.32 17.74
CA ALA A 279 17.84 0.20 18.17
C ALA A 279 17.35 -0.50 19.45
N ALA A 280 17.86 -1.68 19.79
CA ALA A 280 17.35 -2.45 20.92
C ALA A 280 17.47 -1.67 22.24
N GLY A 281 16.38 -1.67 22.99
CA GLY A 281 16.31 -1.21 24.36
C GLY A 281 16.66 -2.31 25.36
N LYS A 282 16.31 -2.08 26.62
CA LYS A 282 16.54 -3.04 27.72
C LYS A 282 15.44 -4.10 27.80
N GLU A 283 14.26 -3.79 27.29
CA GLU A 283 13.05 -4.62 27.39
C GLU A 283 12.73 -5.31 26.06
N PRO A 284 12.07 -6.49 26.08
CA PRO A 284 11.60 -7.14 24.85
C PRO A 284 10.74 -6.20 24.00
N GLN A 285 10.94 -6.24 22.68
CA GLN A 285 10.25 -5.38 21.70
C GLN A 285 10.48 -3.87 21.91
N GLN A 286 11.35 -3.45 22.83
CA GLN A 286 11.68 -2.03 23.00
C GLN A 286 12.71 -1.63 21.95
N GLN A 287 12.34 -0.71 21.05
CA GLN A 287 13.22 -0.22 19.98
C GLN A 287 13.29 1.30 19.99
N TYR A 288 14.48 1.87 19.86
CA TYR A 288 14.70 3.30 19.77
C TYR A 288 14.44 3.76 18.32
N ALA A 289 13.33 4.46 18.14
CA ALA A 289 12.98 5.09 16.88
C ALA A 289 13.49 6.53 16.86
N LEU A 290 14.24 6.86 15.81
CA LEU A 290 14.66 8.21 15.49
C LEU A 290 13.47 9.04 15.01
N THR A 291 12.56 8.41 14.27
CA THR A 291 11.29 8.99 13.88
C THR A 291 10.25 7.89 13.78
N VAL A 292 9.09 8.13 14.38
CA VAL A 292 7.84 7.40 14.11
C VAL A 292 6.84 8.42 13.60
N ARG A 293 6.34 8.23 12.38
CA ARG A 293 5.41 9.15 11.72
C ARG A 293 4.16 8.40 11.23
N PRO A 294 2.97 8.74 11.74
CA PRO A 294 1.69 8.40 11.11
C PRO A 294 1.67 8.77 9.63
N ASP A 295 1.15 7.91 8.76
CA ASP A 295 0.81 8.34 7.41
C ASP A 295 -0.47 9.20 7.45
N ALA A 296 -0.40 10.41 6.89
CA ALA A 296 -1.51 11.35 6.90
C ALA A 296 -2.63 11.01 5.91
N PHE A 297 -2.37 10.11 4.95
CA PHE A 297 -3.34 9.65 3.95
C PHE A 297 -3.78 8.19 4.16
N ASP A 298 -3.12 7.46 5.05
CA ASP A 298 -3.45 6.09 5.39
C ASP A 298 -3.36 5.85 6.91
N ARG A 299 -4.52 5.67 7.55
CA ARG A 299 -4.62 5.52 9.01
C ARG A 299 -4.14 4.17 9.52
N ASP A 300 -3.73 3.25 8.67
CA ASP A 300 -3.20 1.94 9.08
C ASP A 300 -1.67 1.86 8.93
N VAL A 301 -1.06 2.92 8.37
CA VAL A 301 0.38 2.96 8.05
C VAL A 301 1.13 3.88 9.00
N VAL A 302 2.28 3.40 9.46
CA VAL A 302 3.28 4.20 10.18
C VAL A 302 4.66 4.01 9.55
N TRP A 303 5.36 5.12 9.37
CA TRP A 303 6.73 5.17 8.87
C TRP A 303 7.70 5.28 10.03
N VAL A 304 8.76 4.47 10.01
CA VAL A 304 9.71 4.36 11.11
C VAL A 304 11.15 4.44 10.63
N LEU A 305 11.97 5.23 11.31
CA LEU A 305 13.43 5.19 11.24
C LEU A 305 13.96 4.69 12.58
N LEU A 306 14.81 3.66 12.55
CA LEU A 306 15.39 3.04 13.73
C LEU A 306 16.86 3.44 13.91
N ARG A 307 17.28 3.60 15.17
CA ARG A 307 18.68 3.91 15.50
C ARG A 307 19.63 2.81 15.00
N GLY A 308 20.71 3.22 14.34
CA GLY A 308 21.70 2.30 13.75
C GLY A 308 21.22 1.59 12.48
N GLY A 309 19.99 1.87 12.02
CA GLY A 309 19.46 1.30 10.78
C GLY A 309 19.96 2.02 9.54
N LYS A 310 19.84 1.33 8.39
CA LYS A 310 20.08 1.88 7.05
C LYS A 310 18.82 1.88 6.19
N ASP A 311 17.68 1.59 6.79
CA ASP A 311 16.42 1.38 6.09
C ASP A 311 15.34 2.32 6.63
N LEU A 312 14.40 2.64 5.75
CA LEU A 312 13.08 3.15 6.10
C LEU A 312 12.15 1.96 6.30
N TYR A 313 11.44 1.95 7.42
CA TYR A 313 10.53 0.87 7.77
C TYR A 313 9.08 1.32 7.65
N ILE A 314 8.22 0.39 7.22
CA ILE A 314 6.77 0.57 7.15
C ILE A 314 6.12 -0.47 8.05
N GLY A 315 5.20 -0.01 8.89
CA GLY A 315 4.47 -0.88 9.79
C GLY A 315 3.02 -0.47 9.98
N THR A 316 2.36 -1.25 10.82
CA THR A 316 0.97 -1.07 11.25
C THR A 316 0.89 -1.14 12.76
N VAL A 317 -0.08 -0.44 13.35
CA VAL A 317 -0.24 -0.37 14.81
C VAL A 317 -1.27 -1.40 15.27
N TYR A 318 -0.90 -2.17 16.28
CA TYR A 318 -1.79 -3.13 16.93
C TYR A 318 -1.85 -2.84 18.43
N ARG A 319 -3.00 -3.05 19.05
CA ARG A 319 -3.12 -3.14 20.50
C ARG A 319 -2.85 -4.58 20.91
N LYS A 320 -1.93 -4.78 21.86
CA LYS A 320 -1.64 -6.08 22.44
C LYS A 320 -1.29 -5.96 23.92
N LEU A 321 -2.03 -6.67 24.76
CA LEU A 321 -1.84 -6.66 26.21
C LEU A 321 -0.76 -7.66 26.70
N THR A 322 -0.35 -8.60 25.86
CA THR A 322 0.59 -9.70 26.21
C THR A 322 1.86 -9.68 25.35
N ASP A 323 2.82 -10.52 25.71
CA ASP A 323 4.19 -10.56 25.15
C ASP A 323 4.39 -11.47 23.94
N GLY A 324 3.30 -12.01 23.38
CA GLY A 324 3.37 -12.83 22.17
C GLY A 324 3.53 -12.02 20.88
N ASP A 325 3.72 -12.73 19.78
CA ASP A 325 3.79 -12.16 18.44
C ASP A 325 2.42 -11.82 17.87
N CYS A 326 2.31 -10.61 17.31
CA CYS A 326 1.33 -10.32 16.27
C CYS A 326 1.89 -10.74 14.91
#